data_AF-A0A6A8AML8-F1
#
_entry.id   AF-A0A6A8AML8-F1
#
_cell.length_a   1.000
_cell.length_b   1.000
_cell.length_c   1.000
_cell.angle_alpha   90.00
_cell.angle_beta   90.00
_cell.angle_gamma   90.00
#
_symmetry.space_group_name_H-M   'P 1'
#
loop_
_entity.id
_entity.type
_entity.pdbx_description
1 polymer ?
#
loop_
_entity_poly.entity_id
_entity_poly.type
_entity_poly.pdbx_seq_one_letter_code
_entity_poly.pdbx_strand_id
1 'polypeptide(L)'
;MTSEEDFFSSLHPAVQTLKAHIDQGNPIRIVSHNDADGVAAGGILSTAVNRLGATFRTTCEKRVDEKTVASIASENPPIVIFSDIGSSYLDLFTEHLPDSDIIVLDHHLPIETENPKITHINPLLHDLDGARGVSGAGVSYFFARTIDEANIDLSALGIVGALADQQDKGENKTLLGLNRHIEADAKGAGLLETNIDLIFYGYETRPIAKACAYTTVPFIPGLSGREDKCLALLKEAGIELKSEGRWRALRDLSEEEKSSLFSTLTKHMIYEGCSADSVYDLLGTIYTLKREEAGTPLRDGREYASLLNACARMGRPSLGLSICMGDRDEAMKEAETALDGYRKKIGEYLDWARKEERIVEMENIYSLRAQGDIDERIIGVVASILLSTGILKNPKPLIASARAEEGLIKISGRATEAMAKAGIDLGAVMMEAAEPFEGRGGGHDIAAGAFLKEEGEPEFLKAVDRLVGEQLNA
;
A
#
# COMPACT_ATOMS: atom_id res chain seq x y z
N MET A 1 16.44 3.16 27.88
CA MET A 1 15.11 2.96 27.29
C MET A 1 15.26 1.93 26.19
N THR A 2 14.23 1.16 25.88
CA THR A 2 14.21 0.30 24.69
C THR A 2 14.02 1.16 23.44
N SER A 3 14.39 0.66 22.25
CA SER A 3 14.15 1.34 20.97
C SER A 3 12.69 1.80 20.80
N GLU A 4 11.73 1.00 21.24
CA GLU A 4 10.30 1.37 21.20
C GLU A 4 9.97 2.50 22.19
N GLU A 5 10.51 2.47 23.41
CA GLU A 5 10.32 3.56 24.39
C GLU A 5 10.91 4.88 23.90
N ASP A 6 12.07 4.84 23.24
CA ASP A 6 12.71 6.01 22.65
C ASP A 6 11.86 6.57 21.49
N PHE A 7 11.30 5.70 20.63
CA PHE A 7 10.36 6.09 19.58
C PHE A 7 9.08 6.73 20.16
N PHE A 8 8.46 6.13 21.18
CA PHE A 8 7.27 6.74 21.78
C PHE A 8 7.59 8.07 22.49
N SER A 9 8.79 8.18 23.07
CA SER A 9 9.25 9.42 23.68
C SER A 9 9.44 10.54 22.66
N SER A 10 9.92 10.23 21.44
CA SER A 10 10.14 11.22 20.38
C SER A 10 8.85 11.88 19.87
N LEU A 11 7.69 11.25 20.06
CA LEU A 11 6.38 11.84 19.72
C LEU A 11 6.02 13.07 20.55
N HIS A 12 6.51 13.17 21.80
CA HIS A 12 6.07 14.21 22.74
C HIS A 12 6.44 15.64 22.29
N PRO A 13 7.69 15.92 21.87
CA PRO A 13 8.04 17.21 21.28
C PRO A 13 7.15 17.59 20.09
N ALA A 14 6.87 16.65 19.18
CA ALA A 14 6.01 16.92 18.02
C ALA A 14 4.57 17.30 18.44
N VAL A 15 4.03 16.61 19.45
CA VAL A 15 2.69 16.92 20.00
C VAL A 15 2.68 18.28 20.68
N GLN A 16 3.76 18.65 21.39
CA GLN A 16 3.89 19.97 22.02
C GLN A 16 3.91 21.08 20.97
N THR A 17 4.69 20.92 19.90
CA THR A 17 4.72 21.86 18.76
C THR A 17 3.32 22.01 18.17
N LEU A 18 2.65 20.91 17.82
CA LEU A 18 1.29 20.96 17.28
C LEU A 18 0.31 21.69 18.21
N LYS A 19 0.27 21.33 19.49
CA LYS A 19 -0.64 21.95 20.48
C LYS A 19 -0.36 23.45 20.62
N ALA A 20 0.90 23.87 20.62
CA ALA A 20 1.26 25.28 20.66
C ALA A 20 0.72 26.07 19.46
N HIS A 21 0.76 25.51 18.24
CA HIS A 21 0.15 26.15 17.07
C HIS A 21 -1.38 26.19 17.15
N ILE A 22 -2.01 25.12 17.64
CA ILE A 22 -3.47 25.06 17.82
C ILE A 22 -3.93 26.12 18.84
N ASP A 23 -3.23 26.27 19.97
CA ASP A 23 -3.55 27.26 21.00
C ASP A 23 -3.40 28.71 20.49
N GLN A 24 -2.52 28.93 19.51
CA GLN A 24 -2.36 30.22 18.83
C GLN A 24 -3.40 30.45 17.71
N GLY A 25 -4.25 29.46 17.42
CA GLY A 25 -5.25 29.54 16.35
C GLY A 25 -4.65 29.42 14.94
N ASN A 26 -3.43 28.89 14.81
CA ASN A 26 -2.77 28.71 13.52
C ASN A 26 -3.44 27.57 12.73
N PRO A 27 -3.69 27.73 11.42
CA PRO A 27 -4.18 26.64 10.59
C PRO A 27 -3.09 25.56 10.40
N ILE A 28 -3.49 24.29 10.47
CA ILE A 28 -2.58 23.15 10.32
C ILE A 28 -2.58 22.68 8.86
N ARG A 29 -1.43 22.72 8.19
CA ARG A 29 -1.28 22.15 6.85
C ARG A 29 -0.83 20.69 6.96
N ILE A 30 -1.62 19.76 6.45
CA ILE A 30 -1.29 18.33 6.43
C ILE A 30 -1.02 17.91 4.99
N VAL A 31 0.13 17.31 4.74
CA VAL A 31 0.52 16.74 3.45
C VAL A 31 0.73 15.25 3.67
N SER A 32 0.07 14.42 2.87
CA SER A 32 0.19 12.98 2.99
C SER A 32 0.50 12.32 1.66
N HIS A 33 0.90 11.05 1.67
CA HIS A 33 1.13 10.32 0.44
C HIS A 33 -0.19 9.93 -0.27
N ASN A 34 -0.14 9.78 -1.60
CA ASN A 34 -1.29 9.45 -2.44
C ASN A 34 -1.37 7.95 -2.76
N ASP A 35 -1.49 7.15 -1.71
CA ASP A 35 -1.88 5.75 -1.73
C ASP A 35 -2.73 5.41 -0.48
N ALA A 36 -2.94 4.13 -0.18
CA ALA A 36 -3.82 3.75 0.91
C ALA A 36 -3.23 4.00 2.31
N ASP A 37 -1.91 3.84 2.49
CA ASP A 37 -1.28 4.12 3.79
C ASP A 37 -1.28 5.62 4.07
N GLY A 38 -0.88 6.44 3.10
CA GLY A 38 -0.96 7.89 3.19
C GLY A 38 -2.38 8.42 3.36
N VAL A 39 -3.36 7.90 2.62
CA VAL A 39 -4.77 8.32 2.82
C VAL A 39 -5.29 7.94 4.21
N ALA A 40 -4.89 6.77 4.74
CA ALA A 40 -5.22 6.41 6.13
C ALA A 40 -4.51 7.35 7.13
N ALA A 41 -3.21 7.61 6.95
CA ALA A 41 -2.39 8.53 7.76
C ALA A 41 -2.98 9.94 7.79
N GLY A 42 -3.25 10.53 6.63
CA GLY A 42 -3.89 11.83 6.49
C GLY A 42 -5.30 11.85 7.12
N GLY A 43 -6.05 10.76 7.02
CA GLY A 43 -7.37 10.61 7.65
C GLY A 43 -7.30 10.59 9.19
N ILE A 44 -6.31 9.88 9.75
CA ILE A 44 -6.03 9.84 11.19
C ILE A 44 -5.69 11.25 11.69
N LEU A 45 -4.75 11.94 11.03
CA LEU A 45 -4.32 13.28 11.43
C LEU A 45 -5.45 14.31 11.29
N SER A 46 -6.18 14.27 10.18
CA SER A 46 -7.34 15.13 9.95
C SER A 46 -8.39 14.95 11.04
N THR A 47 -8.66 13.70 11.44
CA THR A 47 -9.61 13.42 12.52
C THR A 47 -9.11 13.90 13.88
N ALA A 48 -7.83 13.65 14.20
CA ALA A 48 -7.24 14.07 15.48
C ALA A 48 -7.20 15.60 15.62
N VAL A 49 -6.81 16.33 14.58
CA VAL A 49 -6.77 17.80 14.58
C VAL A 49 -8.19 18.38 14.60
N ASN A 50 -9.14 17.79 13.86
CA ASN A 50 -10.54 18.18 13.91
C ASN A 50 -11.16 18.02 15.30
N ARG A 51 -10.81 16.95 16.04
CA ARG A 51 -11.26 16.71 17.42
C ARG A 51 -10.78 17.79 18.40
N LEU A 52 -9.63 18.41 18.12
CA LEU A 52 -9.11 19.56 18.87
C LEU A 52 -9.76 20.89 18.46
N GLY A 53 -10.66 20.90 17.46
CA GLY A 53 -11.31 22.11 16.97
C GLY A 53 -10.40 23.01 16.12
N ALA A 54 -9.24 22.51 15.66
CA ALA A 54 -8.33 23.29 14.84
C ALA A 54 -8.79 23.36 13.38
N THR A 55 -8.48 24.48 12.72
CA THR A 55 -8.64 24.59 11.27
C THR A 55 -7.48 23.89 10.58
N PHE A 56 -7.75 23.08 9.57
CA PHE A 56 -6.71 22.34 8.86
C PHE A 56 -7.02 22.21 7.36
N ARG A 57 -5.97 21.92 6.59
CA ARG A 57 -6.07 21.56 5.17
C ARG A 57 -5.19 20.34 4.89
N THR A 58 -5.80 19.29 4.36
CA THR A 58 -5.10 18.06 3.98
C THR A 58 -5.01 17.92 2.47
N THR A 59 -3.82 17.61 1.94
CA THR A 59 -3.63 17.15 0.55
C THR A 59 -2.86 15.84 0.50
N CYS A 60 -3.15 15.01 -0.50
CA CYS A 60 -2.42 13.78 -0.75
C CYS A 60 -1.59 13.92 -2.04
N GLU A 61 -0.28 13.90 -1.91
CA GLU A 61 0.67 14.12 -3.00
C GLU A 61 1.29 12.79 -3.47
N LYS A 62 1.52 12.66 -4.78
CA LYS A 62 2.15 11.46 -5.36
C LYS A 62 3.66 11.39 -5.06
N ARG A 63 4.28 12.55 -4.89
CA ARG A 63 5.71 12.74 -4.65
C ARG A 63 5.93 14.12 -4.06
N VAL A 64 7.09 14.33 -3.44
CA VAL A 64 7.57 15.65 -3.06
C VAL A 64 8.68 16.06 -4.03
N ASP A 65 8.50 17.22 -4.66
CA ASP A 65 9.49 17.90 -5.49
C ASP A 65 9.48 19.41 -5.18
N GLU A 66 10.43 20.16 -5.74
CA GLU A 66 10.53 21.62 -5.53
C GLU A 66 9.22 22.35 -5.82
N LYS A 67 8.48 21.94 -6.85
CA LYS A 67 7.19 22.55 -7.22
C LYS A 67 6.15 22.31 -6.14
N THR A 68 6.08 21.09 -5.62
CA THR A 68 5.17 20.71 -4.54
C THR A 68 5.47 21.53 -3.29
N VAL A 69 6.75 21.61 -2.88
CA VAL A 69 7.16 22.36 -1.68
C VAL A 69 6.96 23.87 -1.88
N ALA A 70 7.28 24.42 -3.06
CA ALA A 70 7.02 25.82 -3.38
C ALA A 70 5.51 26.15 -3.37
N SER A 71 4.66 25.25 -3.86
CA SER A 71 3.20 25.40 -3.76
C SER A 71 2.75 25.45 -2.31
N ILE A 72 3.26 24.57 -1.44
CA ILE A 72 2.96 24.57 -0.01
C ILE A 72 3.46 25.88 0.63
N ALA A 73 4.69 26.29 0.33
CA ALA A 73 5.29 27.53 0.84
C ALA A 73 4.48 28.77 0.47
N SER A 74 3.89 28.79 -0.74
CA SER A 74 3.04 29.91 -1.19
C SER A 74 1.77 30.09 -0.35
N GLU A 75 1.35 29.05 0.39
CA GLU A 75 0.24 29.13 1.35
C GLU A 75 0.66 29.87 2.65
N ASN A 76 1.97 30.14 2.84
CA ASN A 76 2.58 30.67 4.07
C ASN A 76 2.12 29.94 5.35
N PRO A 77 2.18 28.60 5.40
CA PRO A 77 1.67 27.85 6.55
C PRO A 77 2.56 28.06 7.78
N PRO A 78 2.00 28.37 8.96
CA PRO A 78 2.79 28.43 10.20
C PRO A 78 3.37 27.07 10.60
N ILE A 79 2.65 25.99 10.28
CA ILE A 79 3.06 24.61 10.54
C ILE A 79 2.64 23.69 9.40
N VAL A 80 3.52 22.76 9.04
CA VAL A 80 3.26 21.70 8.07
C VAL A 80 3.53 20.32 8.69
N ILE A 81 2.57 19.41 8.59
CA ILE A 81 2.73 18.00 8.97
C ILE A 81 2.80 17.18 7.69
N PHE A 82 3.95 16.53 7.45
CA PHE A 82 4.10 15.53 6.41
C PHE A 82 3.88 14.14 7.01
N SER A 83 3.09 13.30 6.34
CA SER A 83 2.70 11.97 6.84
C SER A 83 2.81 10.93 5.75
N ASP A 84 3.46 9.80 6.03
CA ASP A 84 3.78 8.75 5.06
C ASP A 84 4.64 9.23 3.86
N ILE A 85 5.19 10.43 3.98
CA ILE A 85 6.07 11.05 3.00
C ILE A 85 6.92 12.09 3.73
N GLY A 86 8.16 12.28 3.32
CA GLY A 86 8.97 13.41 3.79
C GLY A 86 10.39 13.06 4.24
N SER A 87 10.64 11.84 4.74
CA SER A 87 11.94 11.49 5.33
C SER A 87 13.12 11.65 4.37
N SER A 88 12.88 11.46 3.07
CA SER A 88 13.90 11.61 2.02
C SER A 88 13.96 13.02 1.40
N TYR A 89 13.23 14.00 1.96
CA TYR A 89 13.04 15.35 1.38
C TYR A 89 13.29 16.49 2.39
N LEU A 90 13.96 16.20 3.51
CA LEU A 90 14.20 17.16 4.60
C LEU A 90 15.06 18.37 4.18
N ASP A 91 15.91 18.19 3.18
CA ASP A 91 16.71 19.22 2.53
C ASP A 91 15.82 20.24 1.80
N LEU A 92 14.87 19.77 0.98
CA LEU A 92 13.89 20.60 0.28
C LEU A 92 13.01 21.38 1.27
N PHE A 93 12.62 20.76 2.38
CA PHE A 93 11.86 21.43 3.43
C PHE A 93 12.68 22.53 4.10
N THR A 94 13.96 22.29 4.35
CA THR A 94 14.87 23.28 4.92
C THR A 94 15.08 24.48 4.00
N GLU A 95 15.20 24.23 2.69
CA GLU A 95 15.40 25.29 1.69
C GLU A 95 14.14 26.12 1.44
N HIS A 96 12.98 25.46 1.30
CA HIS A 96 11.77 26.11 0.77
C HIS A 96 10.67 26.38 1.80
N LEU A 97 10.76 25.84 3.02
CA LEU A 97 9.85 26.12 4.13
C LEU A 97 10.58 26.72 5.36
N PRO A 98 11.47 27.73 5.19
CA PRO A 98 12.31 28.22 6.29
C PRO A 98 11.51 28.89 7.41
N ASP A 99 10.29 29.33 7.13
CA ASP A 99 9.43 30.06 8.08
C ASP A 99 8.42 29.17 8.81
N SER A 100 8.22 27.93 8.37
CA SER A 100 7.26 26.99 8.95
C SER A 100 7.92 26.08 9.99
N ASP A 101 7.18 25.74 11.05
CA ASP A 101 7.50 24.56 11.86
C ASP A 101 7.04 23.30 11.11
N ILE A 102 7.84 22.23 11.14
CA ILE A 102 7.63 21.05 10.31
C ILE A 102 7.62 19.81 11.19
N ILE A 103 6.59 18.99 11.06
CA ILE A 103 6.51 17.66 11.67
C ILE A 103 6.52 16.64 10.54
N VAL A 104 7.42 15.67 10.58
CA VAL A 104 7.47 14.56 9.62
C VAL A 104 7.16 13.27 10.35
N LEU A 105 6.07 12.59 9.96
CA LEU A 105 5.58 11.33 10.51
C LEU A 105 5.66 10.25 9.44
N ASP A 106 6.76 9.52 9.39
CA ASP A 106 7.10 8.72 8.21
C ASP A 106 7.94 7.49 8.61
N HIS A 107 8.05 6.51 7.71
CA HIS A 107 8.69 5.21 7.93
C HIS A 107 9.69 4.83 6.84
N HIS A 108 9.82 5.67 5.80
CA HIS A 108 10.79 5.52 4.72
C HIS A 108 12.23 5.84 5.16
N LEU A 109 13.21 5.53 4.30
CA LEU A 109 14.62 5.84 4.54
C LEU A 109 14.84 7.35 4.72
N PRO A 110 15.39 7.80 5.87
CA PRO A 110 15.63 9.21 6.13
C PRO A 110 16.92 9.71 5.48
N ILE A 111 16.95 11.00 5.16
CA ILE A 111 18.19 11.77 5.00
C ILE A 111 18.50 12.54 6.29
N GLU A 112 19.76 12.87 6.53
CA GLU A 112 20.15 13.65 7.70
C GLU A 112 19.72 15.12 7.55
N THR A 113 19.29 15.72 8.65
CA THR A 113 19.04 17.18 8.74
C THR A 113 19.36 17.69 10.13
N GLU A 114 19.89 18.91 10.21
CA GLU A 114 20.16 19.62 11.47
C GLU A 114 19.16 20.77 11.70
N ASN A 115 18.11 20.88 10.88
CA ASN A 115 17.18 21.99 10.97
C ASN A 115 16.31 21.90 12.24
N PRO A 116 16.43 22.84 13.21
CA PRO A 116 15.70 22.76 14.47
C PRO A 116 14.19 22.99 14.33
N LYS A 117 13.71 23.47 13.17
CA LYS A 117 12.28 23.58 12.87
C LYS A 117 11.65 22.27 12.40
N ILE A 118 12.46 21.25 12.11
CA ILE A 118 11.98 19.93 11.68
C ILE A 118 11.98 18.98 12.88
N THR A 119 10.79 18.58 13.31
CA THR A 119 10.62 17.45 14.22
C THR A 119 10.35 16.19 13.41
N HIS A 120 11.34 15.32 13.31
CA HIS A 120 11.27 14.09 12.51
C HIS A 120 10.98 12.88 13.38
N ILE A 121 9.80 12.28 13.19
CA ILE A 121 9.37 11.04 13.82
C ILE A 121 9.47 9.94 12.78
N ASN A 122 10.44 9.05 12.96
CA ASN A 122 10.63 7.91 12.07
C ASN A 122 11.19 6.71 12.85
N PRO A 123 10.60 5.49 12.73
CA PRO A 123 11.07 4.28 13.41
C PRO A 123 12.54 3.97 13.13
N LEU A 124 13.06 4.26 11.94
CA LEU A 124 14.46 3.96 11.57
C LEU A 124 15.47 4.78 12.38
N LEU A 125 15.08 5.95 12.91
CA LEU A 125 15.93 6.75 13.81
C LEU A 125 16.11 6.11 15.19
N HIS A 126 15.36 5.05 15.47
CA HIS A 126 15.36 4.30 16.73
C HIS A 126 15.70 2.82 16.53
N ASP A 127 16.34 2.47 15.40
CA ASP A 127 16.70 1.09 15.03
C ASP A 127 15.48 0.14 14.90
N LEU A 128 14.32 0.68 14.53
CA LEU A 128 13.10 -0.10 14.28
C LEU A 128 12.85 -0.29 12.77
N ASP A 129 12.22 -1.40 12.42
CA ASP A 129 11.90 -1.76 11.03
C ASP A 129 10.69 -0.97 10.52
N GLY A 130 10.92 0.04 9.67
CA GLY A 130 9.85 0.79 9.01
C GLY A 130 9.19 0.07 7.83
N ALA A 131 9.81 -0.99 7.27
CA ALA A 131 9.22 -1.73 6.15
C ALA A 131 8.19 -2.77 6.61
N ARG A 132 8.35 -3.31 7.83
CA ARG A 132 7.50 -4.40 8.35
C ARG A 132 6.92 -4.13 9.74
N GLY A 133 7.52 -3.21 10.49
CA GLY A 133 7.20 -2.97 11.89
C GLY A 133 6.17 -1.86 12.12
N VAL A 134 6.05 -0.87 11.22
CA VAL A 134 5.05 0.20 11.30
C VAL A 134 4.93 0.92 9.96
N SER A 135 3.72 1.32 9.57
CA SER A 135 3.45 2.11 8.36
C SER A 135 3.32 3.59 8.68
N GLY A 136 3.25 4.48 7.69
CA GLY A 136 2.97 5.90 7.87
C GLY A 136 1.65 6.16 8.62
N ALA A 137 0.59 5.38 8.35
CA ALA A 137 -0.64 5.43 9.15
C ALA A 137 -0.41 4.95 10.59
N GLY A 138 0.46 3.97 10.80
CA GLY A 138 0.83 3.50 12.13
C GLY A 138 1.55 4.57 12.95
N VAL A 139 2.53 5.26 12.36
CA VAL A 139 3.22 6.41 13.00
C VAL A 139 2.22 7.53 13.30
N SER A 140 1.33 7.84 12.34
CA SER A 140 0.28 8.86 12.51
C SER A 140 -0.73 8.48 13.61
N TYR A 141 -1.05 7.20 13.76
CA TYR A 141 -1.90 6.69 14.84
C TYR A 141 -1.25 6.90 16.20
N PHE A 142 0.03 6.52 16.37
CA PHE A 142 0.71 6.74 17.64
C PHE A 142 0.82 8.21 17.98
N PHE A 143 1.09 9.07 16.99
CA PHE A 143 1.05 10.52 17.17
C PHE A 143 -0.33 10.99 17.64
N ALA A 144 -1.41 10.56 16.98
CA ALA A 144 -2.78 10.88 17.37
C ALA A 144 -3.13 10.39 18.78
N ARG A 145 -2.72 9.17 19.16
CA ARG A 145 -2.93 8.62 20.50
C ARG A 145 -2.15 9.39 21.58
N THR A 146 -0.96 9.89 21.26
CA THR A 146 -0.16 10.75 22.16
C THR A 146 -0.75 12.15 22.30
N ILE A 147 -1.47 12.66 21.28
CA ILE A 147 -2.27 13.90 21.40
C ILE A 147 -3.36 13.73 22.46
N ASP A 148 -4.14 12.65 22.35
CA ASP A 148 -5.27 12.31 23.21
C ASP A 148 -5.56 10.79 23.13
N GLU A 149 -5.68 10.13 24.29
CA GLU A 149 -5.99 8.69 24.38
C GLU A 149 -7.35 8.34 23.76
N ALA A 150 -8.28 9.30 23.66
CA ALA A 150 -9.57 9.12 22.99
C ALA A 150 -9.41 8.78 21.49
N ASN A 151 -8.24 9.03 20.89
CA ASN A 151 -7.92 8.63 19.53
C ASN A 151 -7.60 7.12 19.37
N ILE A 152 -7.75 6.31 20.42
CA ILE A 152 -7.64 4.84 20.34
C ILE A 152 -8.57 4.23 19.28
N ASP A 153 -9.68 4.90 18.95
CA ASP A 153 -10.59 4.44 17.90
C ASP A 153 -10.03 4.55 16.48
N LEU A 154 -8.99 5.37 16.28
CA LEU A 154 -8.26 5.50 15.03
C LEU A 154 -7.27 4.33 14.80
N SER A 155 -7.11 3.43 15.78
CA SER A 155 -6.29 2.21 15.64
C SER A 155 -6.75 1.35 14.47
N ALA A 156 -8.05 1.34 14.16
CA ALA A 156 -8.61 0.68 12.98
C ALA A 156 -7.96 1.17 11.69
N LEU A 157 -7.76 2.48 11.53
CA LEU A 157 -7.10 3.07 10.36
C LEU A 157 -5.59 2.78 10.34
N GLY A 158 -4.94 2.72 11.52
CA GLY A 158 -3.55 2.29 11.63
C GLY A 158 -3.36 0.85 11.11
N ILE A 159 -4.29 -0.06 11.43
CA ILE A 159 -4.30 -1.42 10.88
C ILE A 159 -4.54 -1.41 9.37
N VAL A 160 -5.49 -0.61 8.88
CA VAL A 160 -5.76 -0.48 7.44
C VAL A 160 -4.52 -0.01 6.66
N GLY A 161 -3.80 0.99 7.16
CA GLY A 161 -2.56 1.45 6.54
C GLY A 161 -1.45 0.39 6.57
N ALA A 162 -1.26 -0.29 7.70
CA ALA A 162 -0.29 -1.40 7.79
C ALA A 162 -0.60 -2.54 6.80
N LEU A 163 -1.88 -2.84 6.58
CA LEU A 163 -2.32 -3.83 5.59
C LEU A 163 -2.20 -3.32 4.15
N ALA A 164 -2.38 -2.01 3.91
CA ALA A 164 -2.15 -1.39 2.61
C ALA A 164 -0.69 -1.55 2.17
N ASP A 165 0.23 -1.38 3.12
CA ASP A 165 1.67 -1.54 2.95
C ASP A 165 2.16 -2.98 3.07
N GLN A 166 1.23 -3.94 3.19
CA GLN A 166 1.52 -5.37 3.25
C GLN A 166 2.46 -5.74 4.40
N GLN A 167 2.37 -5.04 5.55
CA GLN A 167 3.26 -5.26 6.70
C GLN A 167 2.87 -6.48 7.55
N ASP A 168 1.82 -7.20 7.15
CA ASP A 168 1.39 -8.49 7.67
C ASP A 168 2.33 -9.64 7.24
N LYS A 169 3.63 -9.45 7.39
CA LYS A 169 4.68 -10.41 6.97
C LYS A 169 5.02 -11.45 8.03
N GLY A 170 4.32 -11.47 9.16
CA GLY A 170 4.50 -12.47 10.21
C GLY A 170 3.96 -13.85 9.82
N GLU A 171 4.17 -14.83 10.72
CA GLU A 171 3.55 -16.15 10.59
C GLU A 171 2.03 -16.01 10.49
N ASN A 172 1.40 -16.78 9.59
CA ASN A 172 -0.03 -16.68 9.28
C ASN A 172 -0.49 -15.25 8.93
N LYS A 173 0.37 -14.47 8.26
CA LYS A 173 0.09 -13.08 7.86
C LYS A 173 -0.30 -12.18 9.05
N THR A 174 0.44 -12.33 10.14
CA THR A 174 0.28 -11.50 11.34
C THR A 174 1.09 -10.21 11.22
N LEU A 175 0.65 -9.16 11.92
CA LEU A 175 1.39 -7.91 12.04
C LEU A 175 2.60 -8.06 12.99
N LEU A 176 3.66 -7.30 12.70
CA LEU A 176 4.95 -7.35 13.39
C LEU A 176 5.33 -5.99 13.98
N GLY A 177 6.37 -5.98 14.83
CA GLY A 177 6.92 -4.73 15.40
C GLY A 177 5.87 -3.90 16.13
N LEU A 178 5.90 -2.58 15.92
CA LEU A 178 4.99 -1.64 16.56
C LEU A 178 3.53 -1.84 16.13
N ASN A 179 3.25 -2.41 14.96
CA ASN A 179 1.88 -2.71 14.53
C ASN A 179 1.15 -3.61 15.53
N ARG A 180 1.86 -4.44 16.30
CA ARG A 180 1.25 -5.26 17.37
C ARG A 180 0.64 -4.42 18.49
N HIS A 181 1.20 -3.24 18.78
CA HIS A 181 0.61 -2.31 19.75
C HIS A 181 -0.70 -1.72 19.22
N ILE A 182 -0.75 -1.39 17.92
CA ILE A 182 -1.98 -0.92 17.26
C ILE A 182 -3.05 -2.01 17.28
N GLU A 183 -2.66 -3.25 16.99
CA GLU A 183 -3.56 -4.41 17.02
C GLU A 183 -4.10 -4.66 18.44
N ALA A 184 -3.23 -4.57 19.45
CA ALA A 184 -3.59 -4.72 20.86
C ALA A 184 -4.57 -3.63 21.30
N ASP A 185 -4.34 -2.36 20.94
CA ASP A 185 -5.25 -1.26 21.21
C ASP A 185 -6.62 -1.49 20.56
N ALA A 186 -6.63 -1.84 19.26
CA ALA A 186 -7.87 -2.08 18.53
C ALA A 186 -8.67 -3.24 19.12
N LYS A 187 -8.01 -4.33 19.52
CA LYS A 187 -8.64 -5.46 20.20
C LYS A 187 -9.15 -5.07 21.59
N GLY A 188 -8.33 -4.38 22.37
CA GLY A 188 -8.65 -3.92 23.73
C GLY A 188 -9.86 -2.97 23.75
N ALA A 189 -9.96 -2.08 22.77
CA ALA A 189 -11.10 -1.18 22.57
C ALA A 189 -12.32 -1.86 21.91
N GLY A 190 -12.23 -3.16 21.59
CA GLY A 190 -13.33 -3.90 20.97
C GLY A 190 -13.62 -3.53 19.51
N LEU A 191 -12.64 -2.97 18.81
CA LEU A 191 -12.74 -2.47 17.42
C LEU A 191 -12.29 -3.49 16.39
N LEU A 192 -11.41 -4.40 16.77
CA LEU A 192 -10.83 -5.41 15.89
C LEU A 192 -11.08 -6.82 16.41
N GLU A 193 -11.35 -7.73 15.48
CA GLU A 193 -11.31 -9.17 15.68
C GLU A 193 -10.37 -9.78 14.63
N THR A 194 -9.61 -10.81 15.03
CA THR A 194 -8.69 -11.52 14.14
C THR A 194 -8.92 -13.02 14.21
N ASN A 195 -8.97 -13.66 13.06
CA ASN A 195 -9.02 -15.12 12.93
C ASN A 195 -8.14 -15.57 11.75
N ILE A 196 -7.69 -16.83 11.75
CA ILE A 196 -6.98 -17.41 10.62
C ILE A 196 -8.01 -18.01 9.67
N ASP A 197 -7.95 -17.62 8.40
CA ASP A 197 -8.83 -18.12 7.35
C ASP A 197 -8.16 -18.01 5.97
N LEU A 198 -8.86 -18.44 4.92
CA LEU A 198 -8.49 -18.22 3.53
C LEU A 198 -8.46 -16.71 3.22
N ILE A 199 -7.29 -16.22 2.78
CA ILE A 199 -7.08 -14.79 2.47
C ILE A 199 -7.46 -14.43 1.03
N PHE A 200 -8.58 -14.96 0.54
CA PHE A 200 -9.05 -14.62 -0.80
C PHE A 200 -9.38 -13.13 -0.91
N TYR A 201 -8.99 -12.53 -2.03
CA TYR A 201 -9.28 -11.13 -2.29
C TYR A 201 -10.79 -10.91 -2.36
N GLY A 202 -11.33 -10.05 -1.49
CA GLY A 202 -12.78 -9.84 -1.40
C GLY A 202 -13.51 -10.74 -0.41
N TYR A 203 -12.88 -11.06 0.73
CA TYR A 203 -13.41 -11.93 1.77
C TYR A 203 -14.84 -11.56 2.22
N GLU A 204 -15.12 -10.27 2.37
CA GLU A 204 -16.40 -9.72 2.83
C GLU A 204 -17.41 -9.53 1.70
N THR A 205 -16.95 -9.01 0.56
CA THR A 205 -17.85 -8.41 -0.45
C THR A 205 -18.00 -9.21 -1.73
N ARG A 206 -17.01 -10.04 -2.10
CA ARG A 206 -16.97 -10.62 -3.43
C ARG A 206 -17.66 -11.98 -3.50
N PRO A 207 -18.37 -12.27 -4.61
CA PRO A 207 -18.77 -13.64 -4.92
C PRO A 207 -17.55 -14.58 -4.88
N ILE A 208 -17.64 -15.70 -4.16
CA ILE A 208 -16.49 -16.58 -3.86
C ILE A 208 -15.70 -16.99 -5.11
N ALA A 209 -16.38 -17.25 -6.23
CA ALA A 209 -15.73 -17.60 -7.50
C ALA A 209 -14.80 -16.49 -8.02
N LYS A 210 -15.26 -15.24 -7.93
CA LYS A 210 -14.46 -14.06 -8.30
C LYS A 210 -13.35 -13.81 -7.28
N ALA A 211 -13.63 -14.01 -5.99
CA ALA A 211 -12.64 -13.87 -4.93
C ALA A 211 -11.45 -14.83 -5.16
N CYS A 212 -11.75 -16.10 -5.45
CA CYS A 212 -10.74 -17.09 -5.81
C CYS A 212 -9.96 -16.69 -7.07
N ALA A 213 -10.68 -16.33 -8.14
CA ALA A 213 -10.03 -15.96 -9.41
C ALA A 213 -9.17 -14.70 -9.31
N TYR A 214 -9.50 -13.75 -8.45
CA TYR A 214 -8.75 -12.49 -8.33
C TYR A 214 -7.68 -12.51 -7.24
N THR A 215 -7.57 -13.60 -6.49
CA THR A 215 -6.44 -13.81 -5.57
C THR A 215 -5.19 -14.07 -6.42
N THR A 216 -4.30 -13.10 -6.53
CA THR A 216 -3.00 -13.22 -7.23
C THR A 216 -1.81 -13.27 -6.29
N VAL A 217 -2.00 -12.94 -5.02
CA VAL A 217 -1.00 -13.04 -3.96
C VAL A 217 -1.71 -13.62 -2.72
N PRO A 218 -1.52 -14.90 -2.41
CA PRO A 218 -0.71 -15.88 -3.15
C PRO A 218 -1.32 -16.22 -4.52
N PHE A 219 -0.48 -16.53 -5.49
CA PHE A 219 -0.97 -17.03 -6.78
C PHE A 219 -1.42 -18.48 -6.64
N ILE A 220 -2.57 -18.83 -7.22
CA ILE A 220 -3.12 -20.18 -7.24
C ILE A 220 -2.99 -20.73 -8.66
N PRO A 221 -1.99 -21.58 -8.96
CA PRO A 221 -1.75 -22.12 -10.28
C PRO A 221 -3.01 -22.71 -10.89
N GLY A 222 -3.27 -22.41 -12.16
CA GLY A 222 -4.45 -22.90 -12.87
C GLY A 222 -5.78 -22.24 -12.48
N LEU A 223 -5.89 -21.51 -11.37
CA LEU A 223 -7.14 -20.89 -10.88
C LEU A 223 -7.13 -19.35 -10.92
N SER A 224 -6.05 -18.73 -10.47
CA SER A 224 -5.93 -17.27 -10.50
C SER A 224 -6.03 -16.74 -11.93
N GLY A 225 -6.90 -15.76 -12.15
CA GLY A 225 -7.29 -15.21 -13.44
C GLY A 225 -8.32 -16.04 -14.22
N ARG A 226 -8.83 -17.15 -13.66
CA ARG A 226 -9.69 -18.13 -14.35
C ARG A 226 -10.99 -18.42 -13.58
N GLU A 227 -11.95 -17.48 -13.66
CA GLU A 227 -13.25 -17.60 -12.98
C GLU A 227 -14.01 -18.88 -13.37
N ASP A 228 -13.92 -19.32 -14.63
CA ASP A 228 -14.49 -20.58 -15.12
C ASP A 228 -13.98 -21.80 -14.34
N LYS A 229 -12.68 -21.83 -14.06
CA LYS A 229 -12.05 -22.92 -13.31
C LYS A 229 -12.33 -22.81 -11.80
N CYS A 230 -12.36 -21.60 -11.25
CA CYS A 230 -12.75 -21.38 -9.86
C CYS A 230 -14.19 -21.85 -9.60
N LEU A 231 -15.12 -21.60 -10.53
CA LEU A 231 -16.48 -22.11 -10.44
C LEU A 231 -16.53 -23.64 -10.42
N ALA A 232 -15.73 -24.30 -11.26
CA ALA A 232 -15.64 -25.76 -11.29
C ALA A 232 -15.10 -26.32 -9.97
N LEU A 233 -14.03 -25.72 -9.43
CA LEU A 233 -13.43 -26.09 -8.15
C LEU A 233 -14.42 -25.94 -6.98
N LEU A 234 -15.15 -24.82 -6.92
CA LEU A 234 -16.15 -24.60 -5.87
C LEU A 234 -17.28 -25.62 -5.92
N LYS A 235 -17.70 -26.01 -7.14
CA LYS A 235 -18.68 -27.07 -7.33
C LYS A 235 -18.15 -28.43 -6.88
N GLU A 236 -16.89 -28.75 -7.15
CA GLU A 236 -16.22 -29.95 -6.65
C GLU A 236 -16.14 -29.97 -5.12
N ALA A 237 -15.86 -28.82 -4.51
CA ALA A 237 -15.87 -28.63 -3.06
C ALA A 237 -17.29 -28.67 -2.44
N GLY A 238 -18.35 -28.80 -3.25
CA GLY A 238 -19.73 -28.84 -2.76
C GLY A 238 -20.26 -27.49 -2.27
N ILE A 239 -19.66 -26.38 -2.71
CA ILE A 239 -20.06 -25.04 -2.29
C ILE A 239 -21.21 -24.52 -3.17
N GLU A 240 -22.32 -24.20 -2.51
CA GLU A 240 -23.39 -23.43 -3.16
C GLU A 240 -22.97 -21.97 -3.32
N LEU A 241 -23.06 -21.44 -4.55
CA LEU A 241 -22.59 -20.09 -4.86
C LEU A 241 -23.57 -18.98 -4.46
N LYS A 242 -24.83 -19.35 -4.19
CA LYS A 242 -25.90 -18.43 -3.81
C LYS A 242 -26.64 -18.96 -2.60
N SER A 243 -27.05 -18.05 -1.73
CA SER A 243 -28.02 -18.31 -0.66
C SER A 243 -29.07 -17.22 -0.72
N GLU A 244 -30.35 -17.57 -0.61
CA GLU A 244 -31.48 -16.61 -0.64
C GLU A 244 -31.44 -15.64 -1.85
N GLY A 245 -30.95 -16.11 -3.00
CA GLY A 245 -30.84 -15.31 -4.22
C GLY A 245 -29.65 -14.34 -4.29
N ARG A 246 -28.92 -14.12 -3.19
CA ARG A 246 -27.67 -13.34 -3.17
C ARG A 246 -26.46 -14.22 -3.47
N TRP A 247 -25.46 -13.67 -4.14
CA TRP A 247 -24.15 -14.32 -4.26
C TRP A 247 -23.48 -14.36 -2.89
N ARG A 248 -22.92 -15.52 -2.54
CA ARG A 248 -22.21 -15.70 -1.28
C ARG A 248 -20.76 -15.22 -1.40
N ALA A 249 -20.26 -14.60 -0.34
CA ALA A 249 -18.86 -14.27 -0.13
C ALA A 249 -18.18 -15.31 0.77
N LEU A 250 -16.86 -15.22 0.95
CA LEU A 250 -16.12 -16.21 1.74
C LEU A 250 -16.58 -16.22 3.20
N ARG A 251 -16.91 -15.03 3.74
CA ARG A 251 -17.54 -14.88 5.07
C ARG A 251 -18.84 -15.65 5.27
N ASP A 252 -19.56 -15.99 4.19
CA ASP A 252 -20.85 -16.67 4.26
C ASP A 252 -20.69 -18.21 4.32
N LEU A 253 -19.47 -18.72 4.21
CA LEU A 253 -19.19 -20.15 4.28
C LEU A 253 -19.14 -20.63 5.73
N SER A 254 -19.76 -21.79 5.97
CA SER A 254 -19.60 -22.55 7.21
C SER A 254 -18.19 -23.13 7.33
N GLU A 255 -17.79 -23.52 8.54
CA GLU A 255 -16.48 -24.14 8.78
C GLU A 255 -16.34 -25.49 8.04
N GLU A 256 -17.43 -26.23 7.87
CA GLU A 256 -17.48 -27.45 7.05
C GLU A 256 -17.23 -27.15 5.57
N GLU A 257 -17.85 -26.10 5.03
CA GLU A 257 -17.64 -25.67 3.64
C GLU A 257 -16.22 -25.15 3.42
N LYS A 258 -15.68 -24.37 4.36
CA LYS A 258 -14.28 -23.89 4.30
C LYS A 258 -13.31 -25.06 4.34
N SER A 259 -13.55 -26.05 5.20
CA SER A 259 -12.73 -27.29 5.28
C SER A 259 -12.77 -28.07 3.96
N SER A 260 -13.95 -28.18 3.34
CA SER A 260 -14.11 -28.82 2.03
C SER A 260 -13.35 -28.06 0.93
N LEU A 261 -13.49 -26.73 0.90
CA LEU A 261 -12.77 -25.88 -0.05
C LEU A 261 -11.26 -26.01 0.09
N PHE A 262 -10.76 -25.95 1.33
CA PHE A 262 -9.34 -26.11 1.62
C PHE A 262 -8.82 -27.46 1.12
N SER A 263 -9.53 -28.57 1.41
CA SER A 263 -9.14 -29.90 0.93
C SER A 263 -9.09 -30.00 -0.60
N THR A 264 -10.07 -29.41 -1.28
CA THR A 264 -10.11 -29.38 -2.75
C THR A 264 -8.99 -28.52 -3.33
N LEU A 265 -8.70 -27.36 -2.71
CA LEU A 265 -7.54 -26.54 -3.06
C LEU A 265 -6.22 -27.29 -2.86
N THR A 266 -6.05 -28.03 -1.77
CA THR A 266 -4.84 -28.84 -1.54
C THR A 266 -4.64 -29.86 -2.67
N LYS A 267 -5.70 -30.59 -3.05
CA LYS A 267 -5.64 -31.56 -4.16
C LYS A 267 -5.27 -30.89 -5.48
N HIS A 268 -5.88 -29.73 -5.76
CA HIS A 268 -5.61 -28.93 -6.95
C HIS A 268 -4.16 -28.45 -7.00
N MET A 269 -3.65 -27.88 -5.89
CA MET A 269 -2.26 -27.41 -5.79
C MET A 269 -1.26 -28.55 -6.02
N ILE A 270 -1.50 -29.72 -5.45
CA ILE A 270 -0.66 -30.91 -5.68
C ILE A 270 -0.71 -31.35 -7.15
N TYR A 271 -1.89 -31.32 -7.78
CA TYR A 271 -2.05 -31.67 -9.19
C TYR A 271 -1.29 -30.72 -10.12
N GLU A 272 -1.27 -29.42 -9.81
CA GLU A 272 -0.49 -28.40 -10.54
C GLU A 272 1.02 -28.45 -10.21
N GLY A 273 1.46 -29.38 -9.37
CA GLY A 273 2.88 -29.62 -9.06
C GLY A 273 3.44 -28.81 -7.89
N CYS A 274 2.60 -28.14 -7.10
CA CYS A 274 3.02 -27.48 -5.87
C CYS A 274 3.25 -28.50 -4.73
N SER A 275 4.01 -28.08 -3.70
CA SER A 275 4.09 -28.88 -2.48
C SER A 275 2.75 -28.86 -1.74
N ALA A 276 2.50 -29.89 -0.93
CA ALA A 276 1.31 -29.93 -0.09
C ALA A 276 1.24 -28.73 0.88
N ASP A 277 2.39 -28.19 1.28
CA ASP A 277 2.48 -27.09 2.22
C ASP A 277 2.16 -25.72 1.59
N SER A 278 2.29 -25.57 0.27
CA SER A 278 1.98 -24.31 -0.43
C SER A 278 0.52 -23.88 -0.30
N VAL A 279 -0.40 -24.78 0.06
CA VAL A 279 -1.80 -24.42 0.32
C VAL A 279 -1.94 -23.59 1.60
N TYR A 280 -1.04 -23.75 2.58
CA TYR A 280 -1.05 -22.96 3.82
C TYR A 280 -0.68 -21.51 3.59
N ASP A 281 -0.02 -21.17 2.47
CA ASP A 281 0.21 -19.78 2.06
C ASP A 281 -1.12 -19.04 1.78
N LEU A 282 -2.19 -19.78 1.45
CA LEU A 282 -3.54 -19.26 1.27
C LEU A 282 -4.26 -19.00 2.60
N LEU A 283 -3.69 -19.43 3.73
CA LEU A 283 -4.19 -19.10 5.05
C LEU A 283 -3.47 -17.88 5.59
N GLY A 284 -4.22 -17.02 6.27
CA GLY A 284 -3.67 -15.87 6.94
C GLY A 284 -4.68 -15.21 7.86
N THR A 285 -4.21 -14.18 8.54
CA THR A 285 -5.02 -13.45 9.51
C THR A 285 -5.98 -12.50 8.78
N ILE A 286 -7.27 -12.72 8.99
CA ILE A 286 -8.36 -11.81 8.61
C ILE A 286 -8.50 -10.77 9.71
N TYR A 287 -8.58 -9.48 9.34
CA TYR A 287 -8.66 -8.36 10.27
C TYR A 287 -10.04 -7.72 10.14
N THR A 288 -10.96 -8.15 11.00
CA THR A 288 -12.38 -7.74 10.95
C THR A 288 -12.60 -6.50 11.82
N LEU A 289 -12.95 -5.38 11.20
CA LEU A 289 -13.24 -4.10 11.85
C LEU A 289 -14.68 -4.07 12.37
N LYS A 290 -14.86 -4.31 13.66
CA LYS A 290 -16.15 -4.60 14.29
C LYS A 290 -17.17 -3.46 14.26
N ARG A 291 -16.73 -2.22 14.06
CA ARG A 291 -17.63 -1.05 13.95
C ARG A 291 -18.25 -0.89 12.56
N GLU A 292 -17.64 -1.46 11.54
CA GLU A 292 -18.09 -1.29 10.15
C GLU A 292 -19.19 -2.30 9.80
N GLU A 293 -20.08 -1.96 8.87
CA GLU A 293 -21.20 -2.83 8.50
C GLU A 293 -20.72 -4.08 7.74
N ALA A 294 -21.25 -5.25 8.11
CA ALA A 294 -20.91 -6.52 7.48
C ALA A 294 -21.31 -6.54 5.99
N GLY A 295 -20.47 -7.12 5.14
CA GLY A 295 -20.68 -7.12 3.70
C GLY A 295 -20.34 -5.82 2.98
N THR A 296 -19.77 -4.84 3.69
CA THR A 296 -19.13 -3.66 3.08
C THR A 296 -17.61 -3.88 3.00
N PRO A 297 -16.91 -3.21 2.06
CA PRO A 297 -15.45 -3.35 1.96
C PRO A 297 -14.73 -2.76 3.19
N LEU A 298 -15.42 -1.96 4.04
CA LEU A 298 -14.83 -1.39 5.25
C LEU A 298 -14.68 -2.43 6.37
N ARG A 299 -15.42 -3.54 6.31
CA ARG A 299 -15.43 -4.57 7.36
C ARG A 299 -14.14 -5.37 7.44
N ASP A 300 -13.49 -5.63 6.32
CA ASP A 300 -12.18 -6.30 6.26
C ASP A 300 -11.06 -5.29 6.01
N GLY A 301 -9.97 -5.38 6.79
CA GLY A 301 -8.87 -4.43 6.70
C GLY A 301 -8.19 -4.36 5.33
N ARG A 302 -8.08 -5.48 4.59
CA ARG A 302 -7.48 -5.48 3.23
C ARG A 302 -8.43 -4.95 2.18
N GLU A 303 -9.72 -5.23 2.31
CA GLU A 303 -10.74 -4.63 1.45
C GLU A 303 -10.84 -3.13 1.66
N TYR A 304 -10.73 -2.65 2.91
CA TYR A 304 -10.72 -1.22 3.21
C TYR A 304 -9.45 -0.56 2.64
N ALA A 305 -8.28 -1.16 2.85
CA ALA A 305 -7.04 -0.71 2.21
C ALA A 305 -7.18 -0.65 0.67
N SER A 306 -7.84 -1.64 0.07
CA SER A 306 -8.10 -1.68 -1.37
C SER A 306 -9.04 -0.57 -1.85
N LEU A 307 -10.06 -0.23 -1.05
CA LEU A 307 -10.97 0.89 -1.32
C LEU A 307 -10.21 2.22 -1.29
N LEU A 308 -9.40 2.47 -0.25
CA LEU A 308 -8.58 3.67 -0.14
C LEU A 308 -7.59 3.79 -1.29
N ASN A 309 -6.93 2.68 -1.66
CA ASN A 309 -6.00 2.65 -2.77
C ASN A 309 -6.73 2.96 -4.09
N ALA A 310 -7.94 2.42 -4.29
CA ALA A 310 -8.74 2.75 -5.47
C ALA A 310 -9.09 4.25 -5.53
N CYS A 311 -9.47 4.87 -4.41
CA CYS A 311 -9.70 6.32 -4.34
C CYS A 311 -8.44 7.10 -4.77
N ALA A 312 -7.28 6.77 -4.21
CA ALA A 312 -6.00 7.38 -4.55
C ALA A 312 -5.63 7.19 -6.04
N ARG A 313 -5.66 5.95 -6.54
CA ARG A 313 -5.29 5.62 -7.94
C ARG A 313 -6.28 6.18 -8.96
N MET A 314 -7.52 6.44 -8.56
CA MET A 314 -8.51 7.12 -9.40
C MET A 314 -8.43 8.65 -9.32
N GLY A 315 -7.47 9.20 -8.59
CA GLY A 315 -7.25 10.65 -8.47
C GLY A 315 -8.27 11.35 -7.56
N ARG A 316 -8.86 10.60 -6.63
CA ARG A 316 -9.86 11.07 -5.67
C ARG A 316 -9.43 10.79 -4.22
N PRO A 317 -8.20 11.14 -3.79
CA PRO A 317 -7.76 10.83 -2.42
C PRO A 317 -8.60 11.52 -1.34
N SER A 318 -9.17 12.70 -1.62
CA SER A 318 -10.11 13.39 -0.72
C SER A 318 -11.32 12.55 -0.36
N LEU A 319 -11.76 11.67 -1.26
CA LEU A 319 -12.85 10.74 -1.01
C LEU A 319 -12.46 9.68 0.03
N GLY A 320 -11.25 9.14 -0.09
CA GLY A 320 -10.70 8.24 0.91
C GLY A 320 -10.51 8.92 2.26
N LEU A 321 -10.03 10.18 2.28
CA LEU A 321 -9.94 10.98 3.51
C LEU A 321 -11.31 11.15 4.19
N SER A 322 -12.36 11.48 3.43
CA SER A 322 -13.73 11.60 3.95
C SER A 322 -14.23 10.30 4.59
N ILE A 323 -13.92 9.15 3.98
CA ILE A 323 -14.28 7.83 4.52
C ILE A 323 -13.49 7.55 5.81
N CYS A 324 -12.19 7.81 5.83
CA CYS A 324 -11.38 7.70 7.04
C CYS A 324 -11.93 8.58 8.17
N MET A 325 -12.45 9.76 7.86
CA MET A 325 -13.06 10.69 8.83
C MET A 325 -14.49 10.32 9.26
N GLY A 326 -15.07 9.25 8.72
CA GLY A 326 -16.34 8.70 9.17
C GLY A 326 -17.54 8.90 8.23
N ASP A 327 -17.36 9.45 7.03
CA ASP A 327 -18.45 9.52 6.05
C ASP A 327 -18.78 8.12 5.52
N ARG A 328 -20.02 7.68 5.76
CA ARG A 328 -20.56 6.39 5.32
C ARG A 328 -21.71 6.55 4.32
N ASP A 329 -21.99 7.78 3.88
CA ASP A 329 -23.14 8.11 3.05
C ASP A 329 -22.71 8.43 1.61
N GLU A 330 -22.54 9.71 1.28
CA GLU A 330 -22.27 10.17 -0.09
C GLU A 330 -20.85 9.80 -0.52
N ALA A 331 -19.86 10.04 0.34
CA ALA A 331 -18.48 9.67 0.06
C ALA A 331 -18.33 8.15 -0.16
N MET A 332 -19.05 7.34 0.62
CA MET A 332 -18.98 5.89 0.50
C MET A 332 -19.51 5.39 -0.85
N LYS A 333 -20.68 5.86 -1.29
CA LYS A 333 -21.26 5.50 -2.61
C LYS A 333 -20.33 5.86 -3.76
N GLU A 334 -19.70 7.02 -3.66
CA GLU A 334 -18.75 7.47 -4.67
C GLU A 334 -17.44 6.65 -4.65
N ALA A 335 -17.00 6.18 -3.48
CA ALA A 335 -15.80 5.36 -3.37
C ALA A 335 -16.02 3.95 -3.89
N GLU A 336 -17.21 3.38 -3.69
CA GLU A 336 -17.61 2.12 -4.33
C GLU A 336 -17.58 2.26 -5.85
N THR A 337 -18.08 3.38 -6.38
CA THR A 337 -18.02 3.69 -7.81
C THR A 337 -16.56 3.82 -8.29
N ALA A 338 -15.69 4.48 -7.50
CA ALA A 338 -14.27 4.59 -7.80
C ALA A 338 -13.58 3.22 -7.79
N LEU A 339 -13.91 2.35 -6.83
CA LEU A 339 -13.39 1.00 -6.71
C LEU A 339 -13.79 0.12 -7.91
N ASP A 340 -15.04 0.18 -8.34
CA ASP A 340 -15.50 -0.55 -9.52
C ASP A 340 -14.87 -0.02 -10.82
N GLY A 341 -14.75 1.31 -10.95
CA GLY A 341 -14.03 1.93 -12.06
C GLY A 341 -12.55 1.54 -12.11
N TYR A 342 -11.89 1.48 -10.95
CA TYR A 342 -10.51 1.05 -10.80
C TYR A 342 -10.32 -0.40 -11.25
N ARG A 343 -11.19 -1.31 -10.80
CA ARG A 343 -11.19 -2.73 -11.19
C ARG A 343 -11.36 -2.90 -12.69
N LYS A 344 -12.30 -2.14 -13.28
CA LYS A 344 -12.54 -2.17 -14.73
C LYS A 344 -11.30 -1.74 -15.52
N LYS A 345 -10.64 -0.65 -15.12
CA LYS A 345 -9.39 -0.18 -15.75
C LYS A 345 -8.27 -1.20 -15.66
N ILE A 346 -8.09 -1.85 -14.50
CA ILE A 346 -7.09 -2.93 -14.36
C ILE A 346 -7.36 -4.04 -15.37
N GLY A 347 -8.61 -4.49 -15.51
CA GLY A 347 -8.99 -5.49 -16.52
C GLY A 347 -8.63 -5.06 -17.94
N GLU A 348 -9.00 -3.85 -18.32
CA GLU A 348 -8.69 -3.27 -19.64
C GLU A 348 -7.17 -3.19 -19.90
N TYR A 349 -6.38 -2.80 -18.89
CA TYR A 349 -4.92 -2.72 -19.01
C TYR A 349 -4.24 -4.09 -19.07
N LEU A 350 -4.75 -5.08 -18.35
CA LEU A 350 -4.26 -6.46 -18.44
C LEU A 350 -4.55 -7.05 -19.82
N ASP A 351 -5.75 -6.82 -20.36
CA ASP A 351 -6.10 -7.25 -21.71
C ASP A 351 -5.25 -6.54 -22.77
N TRP A 352 -4.91 -5.27 -22.56
CA TRP A 352 -3.98 -4.54 -23.41
C TRP A 352 -2.57 -5.12 -23.35
N ALA A 353 -2.03 -5.37 -22.15
CA ALA A 353 -0.67 -5.85 -21.93
C ALA A 353 -0.45 -7.30 -22.42
N ARG A 354 -1.51 -8.10 -22.51
CA ARG A 354 -1.48 -9.48 -23.03
C ARG A 354 -1.45 -9.58 -24.54
N LYS A 355 -1.65 -8.48 -25.28
CA LYS A 355 -1.52 -8.49 -26.74
C LYS A 355 -0.07 -8.76 -27.13
N GLU A 356 0.12 -9.42 -28.26
CA GLU A 356 1.45 -9.78 -28.75
C GLU A 356 2.39 -8.55 -28.82
N GLU A 357 3.68 -8.79 -28.58
CA GLU A 357 4.77 -7.80 -28.68
C GLU A 357 4.77 -6.67 -27.64
N ARG A 358 3.84 -6.66 -26.66
CA ARG A 358 3.81 -5.62 -25.61
C ARG A 358 4.78 -5.85 -24.46
N ILE A 359 5.03 -7.13 -24.13
CA ILE A 359 6.03 -7.52 -23.14
C ILE A 359 7.23 -8.07 -23.89
N VAL A 360 8.38 -7.42 -23.73
CA VAL A 360 9.64 -7.80 -24.38
C VAL A 360 10.54 -8.47 -23.37
N GLU A 361 10.95 -9.70 -23.66
CA GLU A 361 11.94 -10.42 -22.87
C GLU A 361 13.36 -9.94 -23.22
N MET A 362 14.11 -9.51 -22.21
CA MET A 362 15.54 -9.19 -22.29
C MET A 362 16.36 -10.29 -21.61
N GLU A 363 17.67 -10.11 -21.41
CA GLU A 363 18.54 -11.16 -20.87
C GLU A 363 18.14 -11.53 -19.44
N ASN A 364 17.97 -10.53 -18.58
CA ASN A 364 17.71 -10.68 -17.14
C ASN A 364 16.35 -10.12 -16.71
N ILE A 365 15.69 -9.31 -17.54
CA ILE A 365 14.37 -8.71 -17.22
C ILE A 365 13.30 -8.94 -18.30
N TYR A 366 12.05 -8.69 -17.95
CA TYR A 366 10.99 -8.35 -18.88
C TYR A 366 10.75 -6.84 -18.88
N SER A 367 10.40 -6.27 -20.04
CA SER A 367 10.01 -4.87 -20.15
C SER A 367 8.59 -4.70 -20.71
N LEU A 368 7.83 -3.78 -20.13
CA LEU A 368 6.49 -3.37 -20.57
C LEU A 368 6.44 -1.85 -20.72
N ARG A 369 6.47 -1.36 -21.95
CA ARG A 369 6.47 0.08 -22.24
C ARG A 369 5.06 0.54 -22.60
N ALA A 370 4.34 1.10 -21.63
CA ALA A 370 2.94 1.42 -21.79
C ALA A 370 2.66 2.81 -22.37
N GLN A 371 3.65 3.71 -22.37
CA GLN A 371 3.49 5.09 -22.85
C GLN A 371 2.20 5.73 -22.26
N GLY A 372 1.26 6.16 -23.10
CA GLY A 372 -0.03 6.70 -22.67
C GLY A 372 -1.18 5.69 -22.58
N ASP A 373 -0.95 4.41 -22.89
CA ASP A 373 -2.01 3.40 -22.91
C ASP A 373 -2.41 2.92 -21.51
N ILE A 374 -1.47 2.95 -20.54
CA ILE A 374 -1.73 2.63 -19.14
C ILE A 374 -1.40 3.84 -18.27
N ASP A 375 -2.31 4.15 -17.35
CA ASP A 375 -2.12 5.24 -16.38
C ASP A 375 -0.93 4.96 -15.45
N GLU A 376 -0.07 5.95 -15.23
CA GLU A 376 1.09 5.87 -14.34
C GLU A 376 0.75 5.49 -12.88
N ARG A 377 -0.49 5.72 -12.44
CA ARG A 377 -0.96 5.32 -11.11
C ARG A 377 -1.23 3.82 -11.02
N ILE A 378 -1.40 3.14 -12.17
CA ILE A 378 -1.87 1.75 -12.25
C ILE A 378 -0.80 0.81 -12.85
N ILE A 379 0.18 1.33 -13.58
CA ILE A 379 1.21 0.53 -14.26
C ILE A 379 1.94 -0.45 -13.33
N GLY A 380 2.28 -0.04 -12.10
CA GLY A 380 2.93 -0.91 -11.13
C GLY A 380 2.04 -2.06 -10.64
N VAL A 381 0.72 -1.85 -10.57
CA VAL A 381 -0.27 -2.89 -10.21
C VAL A 381 -0.44 -3.88 -11.35
N VAL A 382 -0.52 -3.39 -12.59
CA VAL A 382 -0.53 -4.24 -13.80
C VAL A 382 0.72 -5.10 -13.85
N ALA A 383 1.90 -4.53 -13.61
CA ALA A 383 3.15 -5.27 -13.58
C ALA A 383 3.15 -6.35 -12.49
N SER A 384 2.71 -6.02 -11.26
CA SER A 384 2.59 -7.00 -10.17
C SER A 384 1.67 -8.17 -10.53
N ILE A 385 0.51 -7.88 -11.14
CA ILE A 385 -0.44 -8.92 -11.55
C ILE A 385 0.16 -9.76 -12.67
N LEU A 386 0.75 -9.16 -13.70
CA LEU A 386 1.36 -9.89 -14.82
C LEU A 386 2.45 -10.86 -14.34
N LEU A 387 3.33 -10.37 -13.46
CA LEU A 387 4.38 -11.19 -12.85
C LEU A 387 3.79 -12.35 -12.04
N SER A 388 2.69 -12.10 -11.32
CA SER A 388 2.03 -13.11 -10.50
C SER A 388 1.22 -14.12 -11.32
N THR A 389 0.70 -13.75 -12.49
CA THR A 389 -0.22 -14.59 -13.29
C THR A 389 0.43 -15.81 -13.97
N GLY A 390 1.75 -15.98 -13.87
CA GLY A 390 2.48 -17.09 -14.49
C GLY A 390 2.46 -17.09 -16.02
N ILE A 391 2.08 -15.96 -16.65
CA ILE A 391 2.05 -15.80 -18.11
C ILE A 391 3.48 -15.66 -18.67
N LEU A 392 4.41 -15.17 -17.85
CA LEU A 392 5.81 -14.99 -18.22
C LEU A 392 6.53 -16.34 -18.16
N LYS A 393 7.29 -16.66 -19.22
CA LYS A 393 7.90 -17.99 -19.41
C LYS A 393 9.00 -18.30 -18.40
N ASN A 394 9.80 -17.29 -18.06
CA ASN A 394 10.96 -17.41 -17.18
C ASN A 394 10.77 -16.54 -15.93
N PRO A 395 11.35 -16.92 -14.78
CA PRO A 395 11.31 -16.10 -13.58
C PRO A 395 12.31 -14.94 -13.70
N LYS A 396 11.88 -13.83 -14.31
CA LYS A 396 12.64 -12.57 -14.40
C LYS A 396 11.83 -11.41 -13.83
N PRO A 397 12.47 -10.40 -13.22
CA PRO A 397 11.78 -9.16 -12.83
C PRO A 397 11.08 -8.50 -14.03
N LEU A 398 9.98 -7.82 -13.78
CA LEU A 398 9.24 -7.05 -14.78
C LEU A 398 9.42 -5.56 -14.53
N ILE A 399 9.94 -4.85 -15.52
CA ILE A 399 10.12 -3.40 -15.52
C ILE A 399 9.06 -2.79 -16.42
N ALA A 400 8.10 -2.09 -15.82
CA ALA A 400 7.00 -1.47 -16.55
C ALA A 400 7.08 0.05 -16.48
N SER A 401 6.73 0.74 -17.56
CA SER A 401 6.77 2.19 -17.64
C SER A 401 5.48 2.78 -18.21
N ALA A 402 5.15 4.00 -17.79
CA ALA A 402 4.03 4.77 -18.28
C ALA A 402 4.40 6.26 -18.33
N ARG A 403 3.75 7.02 -19.23
CA ARG A 403 3.92 8.46 -19.34
C ARG A 403 3.40 9.14 -18.08
N ALA A 404 4.24 9.98 -17.49
CA ALA A 404 3.94 10.83 -16.37
C ALA A 404 3.77 12.29 -16.84
N GLU A 405 3.51 13.18 -15.89
CA GLU A 405 3.42 14.61 -16.15
C GLU A 405 4.80 15.20 -16.55
N GLU A 406 4.77 16.37 -17.20
CA GLU A 406 5.99 17.15 -17.52
C GLU A 406 7.01 16.49 -18.45
N GLY A 407 6.56 15.55 -19.31
CA GLY A 407 7.45 14.84 -20.23
C GLY A 407 8.31 13.77 -19.55
N LEU A 408 8.00 13.45 -18.28
CA LEU A 408 8.61 12.35 -17.57
C LEU A 408 7.91 11.03 -17.90
N ILE A 409 8.59 9.94 -17.61
CA ILE A 409 8.02 8.62 -17.48
C ILE A 409 8.17 8.14 -16.04
N LYS A 410 7.17 7.40 -15.57
CA LYS A 410 7.23 6.66 -14.33
C LYS A 410 7.58 5.21 -14.64
N ILE A 411 8.59 4.70 -13.96
CA ILE A 411 9.01 3.31 -14.03
C ILE A 411 8.62 2.59 -12.75
N SER A 412 8.21 1.33 -12.88
CA SER A 412 7.85 0.43 -11.79
C SER A 412 8.48 -0.93 -12.06
N GLY A 413 9.46 -1.30 -11.22
CA GLY A 413 10.04 -2.64 -11.19
C GLY A 413 9.30 -3.54 -10.22
N ARG A 414 9.07 -4.80 -10.61
CA ARG A 414 8.46 -5.83 -9.77
C ARG A 414 9.27 -7.12 -9.86
N ALA A 415 9.58 -7.68 -8.70
CA ALA A 415 10.17 -9.00 -8.55
C ALA A 415 9.26 -9.88 -7.66
N THR A 416 9.68 -11.12 -7.42
CA THR A 416 9.02 -12.04 -6.49
C THR A 416 9.89 -12.22 -5.24
N GLU A 417 9.33 -12.73 -4.15
CA GLU A 417 10.13 -13.04 -2.95
C GLU A 417 11.26 -14.04 -3.24
N ALA A 418 11.03 -14.99 -4.15
CA ALA A 418 12.06 -15.95 -4.56
C ALA A 418 13.24 -15.25 -5.26
N MET A 419 12.97 -14.23 -6.07
CA MET A 419 13.99 -13.41 -6.73
C MET A 419 14.78 -12.57 -5.73
N ALA A 420 14.11 -11.93 -4.76
CA ALA A 420 14.79 -11.17 -3.71
C ALA A 420 15.69 -12.07 -2.86
N LYS A 421 15.21 -13.26 -2.49
CA LYS A 421 16.04 -14.29 -1.80
C LYS A 421 17.22 -14.78 -2.63
N ALA A 422 17.14 -14.69 -3.95
CA ALA A 422 18.21 -15.00 -4.88
C ALA A 422 19.21 -13.84 -5.08
N GLY A 423 19.07 -12.74 -4.33
CA GLY A 423 20.01 -11.62 -4.34
C GLY A 423 19.56 -10.39 -5.13
N ILE A 424 18.35 -10.40 -5.73
CA ILE A 424 17.84 -9.23 -6.45
C ILE A 424 17.41 -8.14 -5.45
N ASP A 425 17.96 -6.94 -5.62
CA ASP A 425 17.50 -5.71 -4.97
C ASP A 425 17.13 -4.67 -6.03
N LEU A 426 15.83 -4.58 -6.35
CA LEU A 426 15.34 -3.62 -7.33
C LEU A 426 15.46 -2.17 -6.87
N GLY A 427 15.45 -1.90 -5.56
CA GLY A 427 15.62 -0.54 -5.02
C GLY A 427 16.98 0.02 -5.38
N ALA A 428 18.03 -0.76 -5.11
CA ALA A 428 19.41 -0.44 -5.48
C ALA A 428 19.57 -0.30 -7.00
N VAL A 429 19.01 -1.24 -7.78
CA VAL A 429 19.06 -1.20 -9.25
C VAL A 429 18.42 0.08 -9.80
N MET A 430 17.24 0.47 -9.30
CA MET A 430 16.56 1.68 -9.78
C MET A 430 17.34 2.94 -9.45
N MET A 431 17.96 3.00 -8.27
CA MET A 431 18.77 4.13 -7.83
C MET A 431 20.00 4.31 -8.74
N GLU A 432 20.77 3.24 -8.95
CA GLU A 432 21.97 3.27 -9.79
C GLU A 432 21.63 3.49 -11.28
N ALA A 433 20.57 2.84 -11.79
CA ALA A 433 20.18 3.00 -13.19
C ALA A 433 19.62 4.39 -13.52
N ALA A 434 19.03 5.10 -12.55
CA ALA A 434 18.43 6.42 -12.76
C ALA A 434 19.44 7.57 -12.68
N GLU A 435 20.56 7.39 -11.98
CA GLU A 435 21.59 8.42 -11.74
C GLU A 435 22.09 9.09 -13.03
N PRO A 436 22.41 8.36 -14.14
CA PRO A 436 22.91 8.99 -15.36
C PRO A 436 21.90 9.89 -16.08
N PHE A 437 20.61 9.83 -15.71
CA PHE A 437 19.52 10.52 -16.38
C PHE A 437 18.98 11.70 -15.57
N GLU A 438 19.70 12.12 -14.52
CA GLU A 438 19.21 13.09 -13.51
C GLU A 438 17.85 12.63 -12.93
N GLY A 439 17.60 11.32 -12.97
CA GLY A 439 16.40 10.71 -12.46
C GLY A 439 16.50 10.46 -10.96
N ARG A 440 15.36 10.23 -10.32
CA ARG A 440 15.31 9.71 -8.94
C ARG A 440 14.73 8.32 -8.98
N GLY A 441 15.50 7.35 -8.50
CA GLY A 441 15.10 5.95 -8.35
C GLY A 441 15.23 5.48 -6.90
N GLY A 442 14.42 4.50 -6.52
CA GLY A 442 14.45 3.91 -5.18
C GLY A 442 13.28 2.96 -4.91
N GLY A 443 13.23 2.44 -3.69
CA GLY A 443 12.19 1.53 -3.22
C GLY A 443 12.78 0.32 -2.50
N HIS A 444 12.03 -0.77 -2.48
CA HIS A 444 12.41 -2.02 -1.83
C HIS A 444 12.92 -3.07 -2.84
N ASP A 445 13.49 -4.14 -2.31
CA ASP A 445 14.01 -5.29 -3.05
C ASP A 445 13.03 -5.87 -4.09
N ILE A 446 11.75 -5.99 -3.73
CA ILE A 446 10.69 -6.60 -4.57
C ILE A 446 9.92 -5.57 -5.40
N ALA A 447 9.85 -4.32 -4.93
CA ALA A 447 9.06 -3.27 -5.55
C ALA A 447 9.79 -1.93 -5.47
N ALA A 448 10.22 -1.44 -6.63
CA ALA A 448 10.94 -0.18 -6.76
C ALA A 448 10.39 0.64 -7.92
N GLY A 449 10.74 1.92 -7.96
CA GLY A 449 10.34 2.83 -9.02
C GLY A 449 11.41 3.86 -9.33
N ALA A 450 11.24 4.51 -10.48
CA ALA A 450 12.08 5.62 -10.89
C ALA A 450 11.29 6.62 -11.73
N PHE A 451 11.76 7.85 -11.79
CA PHE A 451 11.30 8.87 -12.73
C PHE A 451 12.47 9.38 -13.55
N LEU A 452 12.29 9.45 -14.88
CA LEU A 452 13.23 10.08 -15.80
C LEU A 452 12.51 10.60 -17.05
N LYS A 453 13.22 11.28 -17.94
CA LYS A 453 12.68 11.77 -19.22
C LYS A 453 12.46 10.61 -20.21
N GLU A 454 11.44 10.73 -21.06
CA GLU A 454 11.03 9.69 -22.02
C GLU A 454 12.18 9.26 -22.96
N GLU A 455 13.09 10.18 -23.31
CA GLU A 455 14.20 9.90 -24.22
C GLU A 455 15.25 8.94 -23.64
N GLY A 456 15.40 8.88 -22.31
CA GLY A 456 16.39 8.03 -21.64
C GLY A 456 15.93 6.59 -21.38
N GLU A 457 14.66 6.28 -21.66
CA GLU A 457 14.07 4.96 -21.35
C GLU A 457 14.82 3.76 -21.95
N PRO A 458 15.26 3.77 -23.23
CA PRO A 458 15.93 2.61 -23.82
C PRO A 458 17.28 2.30 -23.17
N GLU A 459 18.07 3.34 -22.86
CA GLU A 459 19.37 3.22 -22.19
C GLU A 459 19.19 2.81 -20.73
N PHE A 460 18.18 3.35 -20.06
CA PHE A 460 17.80 2.96 -18.70
C PHE A 460 17.48 1.45 -18.62
N LEU A 461 16.64 0.93 -19.53
CA LEU A 461 16.30 -0.49 -19.54
C LEU A 461 17.52 -1.40 -19.75
N LYS A 462 18.48 -0.98 -20.57
CA LYS A 462 19.76 -1.71 -20.74
C LYS A 462 20.60 -1.69 -19.48
N ALA A 463 20.64 -0.56 -18.76
CA ALA A 463 21.35 -0.46 -17.49
C ALA A 463 20.73 -1.38 -16.44
N VAL A 464 19.40 -1.38 -16.31
CA VAL A 464 18.66 -2.28 -15.41
C VAL A 464 18.91 -3.75 -15.75
N ASP A 465 18.83 -4.13 -17.02
CA ASP A 465 19.07 -5.52 -17.47
C ASP A 465 20.48 -5.99 -17.08
N ARG A 466 21.50 -5.14 -17.24
CA ARG A 466 22.88 -5.43 -16.82
C ARG A 466 23.00 -5.56 -15.30
N LEU A 467 22.48 -4.60 -14.53
CA LEU A 467 22.60 -4.56 -13.08
C LEU A 467 21.90 -5.75 -12.40
N VAL A 468 20.73 -6.14 -12.89
CA VAL A 468 20.04 -7.36 -12.42
C VAL A 468 20.89 -8.60 -12.71
N GLY A 469 21.52 -8.66 -13.88
CA GLY A 469 22.46 -9.74 -14.21
C GLY A 469 23.68 -9.79 -13.29
N GLU A 470 24.23 -8.63 -12.92
CA GLU A 470 25.35 -8.54 -11.98
C GLU A 470 24.97 -9.02 -10.58
N GLN A 471 23.80 -8.62 -10.07
CA GLN A 471 23.28 -9.08 -8.77
C GLN A 471 23.07 -10.59 -8.72
N LEU A 472 22.56 -11.20 -9.81
CA LEU A 472 22.32 -12.64 -9.88
C LEU A 472 23.62 -13.48 -9.97
N ASN A 473 24.75 -12.87 -10.33
CA ASN A 473 26.04 -13.53 -10.48
C ASN A 473 27.03 -13.22 -9.35
N ALA A 474 26.64 -12.38 -8.38
CA ALA A 474 27.41 -12.04 -7.18
C ALA A 474 27.24 -13.13 -6.11
#